data_AF-A0A7Y8JVP3-F1
#
_entry.id   AF-A0A7Y8JVP3-F1
#
_cell.length_a   1.000
_cell.length_b   1.000
_cell.length_c   1.000
_cell.angle_alpha   90.00
_cell.angle_beta   90.00
_cell.angle_gamma   90.00
#
_symmetry.space_group_name_H-M   'P 1'
#
loop_
_entity.id
_entity.type
_entity.pdbx_description
1 polymer ?
#
loop_
_entity_poly.entity_id
_entity_poly.type
_entity_poly.pdbx_seq_one_letter_code
_entity_poly.pdbx_strand_id
1 'polypeptide(L)'
;MTVFLLLYLCADAARIDCRVVKADSWSGPHAYEQCTDVVPGLTKALTAPNRKRHRFVCEIHVDEAKPAEHKALPTFTHQSFRM
;
A
#
# COMPACT_ATOMS: atom_id res chain seq x y z
N MET A 1 5.03 6.33 -17.39
CA MET A 1 4.06 5.71 -16.46
C MET A 1 4.70 4.47 -15.89
N THR A 2 4.90 4.47 -14.58
CA THR A 2 5.42 3.35 -13.81
C THR A 2 4.37 2.98 -12.78
N VAL A 3 4.19 1.70 -12.50
CA VAL A 3 3.26 1.22 -11.48
C VAL A 3 4.06 0.52 -10.40
N PHE A 4 3.83 0.88 -9.15
CA PHE A 4 4.44 0.25 -7.99
C PHE A 4 3.44 -0.71 -7.36
N LEU A 5 3.92 -1.91 -7.02
CA LEU A 5 3.23 -2.79 -6.08
C LEU A 5 3.66 -2.38 -4.67
N LEU A 6 2.70 -1.91 -3.88
CA LEU A 6 2.90 -1.52 -2.50
C LEU A 6 2.29 -2.54 -1.55
N LEU A 7 3.04 -2.90 -0.53
CA LEU A 7 2.60 -3.71 0.60
C LEU A 7 2.38 -2.80 1.81
N TYR A 8 1.14 -2.76 2.28
CA TYR A 8 0.76 -2.09 3.52
C TYR A 8 0.87 -3.09 4.66
N LEU A 9 1.90 -2.94 5.50
CA LEU A 9 2.13 -3.74 6.70
C LEU A 9 1.53 -3.04 7.91
N CYS A 10 0.28 -3.34 8.23
CA CYS A 10 -0.38 -2.75 9.39
C CYS A 10 -0.14 -3.53 10.69
N ALA A 11 -0.04 -2.81 11.80
CA ALA A 11 0.07 -3.39 13.13
C ALA A 11 -1.15 -4.26 13.49
N ASP A 12 -2.33 -3.83 13.04
CA ASP A 12 -3.61 -4.48 13.31
C ASP A 12 -4.60 -4.40 12.13
N ALA A 13 -5.82 -4.89 12.38
CA ALA A 13 -6.90 -4.91 11.38
C ALA A 13 -7.62 -3.55 11.23
N ALA A 14 -7.38 -2.57 12.11
CA ALA A 14 -7.90 -1.22 11.96
C ALA A 14 -7.17 -0.45 10.86
N ARG A 15 -5.96 -0.89 10.48
CA ARG A 15 -5.16 -0.34 9.37
C ARG A 15 -4.86 1.16 9.53
N ILE A 16 -4.73 1.61 10.77
CA ILE A 16 -4.41 3.00 11.12
C ILE A 16 -2.90 3.20 11.17
N ASP A 17 -2.16 2.21 11.65
CA ASP A 17 -0.70 2.20 11.71
C ASP A 17 -0.15 1.19 10.71
N CYS A 18 0.21 1.66 9.52
CA CYS A 18 0.74 0.84 8.44
C CYS A 18 2.06 1.38 7.93
N ARG A 19 3.06 0.51 7.83
CA ARG A 19 4.26 0.77 7.06
C ARG A 19 4.01 0.40 5.60
N VAL A 20 4.28 1.33 4.68
CA VAL A 20 4.20 1.07 3.24
C VAL A 20 5.58 0.65 2.73
N VAL A 21 5.62 -0.48 2.04
CA VAL A 21 6.86 -1.04 1.45
C VAL A 21 6.63 -1.24 -0.05
N LYS A 22 7.53 -0.72 -0.88
CA LYS A 22 7.53 -1.05 -2.30
C LYS A 22 8.02 -2.49 -2.49
N ALA A 23 7.15 -3.34 -3.00
CA ALA A 23 7.42 -4.75 -3.22
C ALA A 23 7.94 -5.03 -4.64
N ASP A 24 7.42 -4.31 -5.64
CA ASP A 24 7.82 -4.46 -7.05
C ASP A 24 7.45 -3.22 -7.87
N SER A 25 7.87 -3.18 -9.14
CA SER A 25 7.52 -2.12 -10.08
C SER A 25 7.52 -2.59 -11.54
N TRP A 26 6.57 -2.08 -12.33
CA TRP A 26 6.51 -2.26 -13.77
C TRP A 26 6.46 -0.91 -14.49
N SER A 27 6.96 -0.87 -15.71
CA SER A 27 6.92 0.33 -16.56
C SER A 27 6.37 -0.02 -17.93
N GLY A 28 5.68 0.94 -18.55
CA GLY A 28 5.12 0.78 -19.88
C GLY A 28 3.58 0.71 -19.90
N PRO A 29 2.98 0.52 -21.08
CA PRO A 29 1.55 0.65 -21.29
C PRO A 29 0.70 -0.40 -20.57
N HIS A 30 1.30 -1.54 -20.21
CA HIS A 30 0.63 -2.66 -19.53
C HIS A 30 1.04 -2.82 -18.06
N ALA A 31 1.70 -1.82 -17.49
CA ALA A 31 2.26 -1.90 -16.14
C ALA A 31 1.19 -2.07 -15.05
N TYR A 32 -0.01 -1.51 -15.27
CA TYR A 32 -1.11 -1.63 -14.31
C TYR A 32 -1.69 -3.04 -14.32
N GLU A 33 -1.95 -3.59 -15.51
CA GLU A 33 -2.43 -4.95 -15.72
C GLU A 33 -1.48 -5.97 -15.09
N GLN A 34 -0.18 -5.83 -15.37
CA GLN A 34 0.87 -6.67 -14.78
C GLN A 34 0.84 -6.64 -13.25
N CYS A 35 0.64 -5.46 -12.65
CA CYS A 35 0.50 -5.34 -11.20
C CYS A 35 -0.78 -6.02 -10.69
N THR A 36 -1.92 -5.80 -11.33
CA THR A 36 -3.19 -6.37 -10.88
C THR A 36 -3.25 -7.88 -11.02
N ASP A 37 -2.56 -8.45 -12.00
CA ASP A 37 -2.51 -9.90 -12.23
C ASP A 37 -1.80 -10.66 -11.09
N VAL A 38 -0.79 -10.04 -10.46
CA VAL A 38 -0.04 -10.68 -9.36
C VAL A 38 -0.71 -10.55 -7.99
N VAL A 39 -1.52 -9.49 -7.77
CA VAL A 39 -2.14 -9.19 -6.46
C VAL A 39 -2.98 -10.35 -5.90
N PRO A 40 -3.84 -11.05 -6.67
CA PRO A 40 -4.59 -12.20 -6.17
C PRO A 40 -3.70 -13.34 -5.67
N GLY A 41 -2.60 -13.63 -6.37
CA GLY A 41 -1.63 -14.65 -5.98
C GLY A 41 -0.96 -14.31 -4.66
N LEU A 42 -0.47 -13.07 -4.53
CA LEU A 42 0.15 -12.56 -3.31
C LEU A 42 -0.82 -12.55 -2.13
N THR A 43 -2.07 -12.14 -2.36
CA THR A 43 -3.11 -12.13 -1.32
C THR A 43 -3.46 -13.55 -0.87
N LYS A 44 -3.51 -14.52 -1.78
CA LYS A 44 -3.73 -15.93 -1.45
C LYS A 44 -2.56 -16.54 -0.66
N ALA A 45 -1.33 -16.10 -0.92
CA ALA A 45 -0.15 -16.55 -0.18
C ALA A 45 -0.13 -16.06 1.29
N LEU A 46 -0.84 -14.99 1.62
CA LEU A 46 -0.98 -14.54 3.01
C LEU A 46 -1.82 -15.52 3.85
N THR A 47 -1.39 -15.73 5.09
CA THR A 47 -2.18 -16.43 6.11
C THR A 47 -3.46 -15.64 6.45
N ALA A 48 -4.49 -16.30 6.97
CA ALA A 48 -5.75 -15.65 7.32
C ALA A 48 -5.61 -14.43 8.26
N PRO A 49 -4.74 -14.46 9.30
CA PRO A 49 -4.46 -13.27 10.10
C PRO A 49 -3.81 -12.14 9.30
N ASN A 50 -2.85 -12.47 8.44
CA ASN A 50 -2.12 -11.48 7.66
C ASN A 50 -2.98 -10.85 6.58
N ARG A 51 -3.96 -11.56 6.00
CA ARG A 51 -4.94 -10.96 5.07
C ARG A 51 -5.78 -9.85 5.69
N LYS A 52 -6.00 -9.88 7.01
CA LYS A 52 -6.74 -8.83 7.72
C LYS A 52 -5.88 -7.57 7.86
N ARG A 53 -4.60 -7.76 8.23
CA ARG A 53 -3.64 -6.70 8.57
C ARG A 53 -2.88 -6.14 7.37
N HIS A 54 -2.68 -6.94 6.33
CA HIS A 54 -1.80 -6.58 5.23
C HIS A 54 -2.54 -6.58 3.90
N ARG A 55 -2.15 -5.65 3.03
CA ARG A 55 -2.77 -5.48 1.71
C ARG A 55 -1.72 -5.12 0.68
N PHE A 56 -1.86 -5.71 -0.50
CA PHE A 56 -1.15 -5.32 -1.71
C PHE A 56 -2.00 -4.31 -2.51
N VAL A 57 -1.38 -3.25 -3.02
CA VAL A 57 -2.02 -2.18 -3.80
C VAL A 57 -1.13 -1.84 -5.00
N CYS A 58 -1.74 -1.60 -6.15
CA CYS A 58 -1.07 -1.07 -7.34
C CYS A 58 -1.22 0.45 -7.35
N GLU A 59 -0.12 1.18 -7.32
CA GLU A 59 -0.10 2.64 -7.38
C GLU A 59 0.55 3.11 -8.68
N ILE A 60 -0.16 3.94 -9.43
CA ILE A 60 0.34 4.51 -10.68
C ILE A 60 1.16 5.76 -10.36
N HIS A 61 2.42 5.76 -10.78
CA HIS A 61 3.30 6.91 -10.77
C HIS A 61 3.45 7.46 -12.19
N VAL A 62 2.97 8.68 -12.40
CA VAL A 62 3.19 9.44 -13.62
C VAL A 62 4.31 10.43 -13.31
N ASP A 63 5.33 10.51 -14.18
CA ASP A 63 6.47 11.44 -14.08
C ASP A 63 6.02 12.91 -14.28
N GLU A 64 5.10 13.41 -13.47
CA GLU A 64 4.90 14.83 -13.31
C GLU A 64 5.72 15.32 -12.11
N ALA A 65 6.52 16.36 -12.36
CA ALA A 65 7.50 16.87 -11.44
C ALA A 65 6.88 17.35 -10.10
N LYS A 66 7.62 17.02 -9.02
CA LYS A 66 7.49 17.41 -7.59
C LYS A 66 6.49 16.62 -6.73
N PRO A 67 6.90 16.28 -5.50
CA PRO A 67 6.15 15.41 -4.61
C PRO A 67 4.98 16.20 -4.02
N ALA A 68 3.80 16.03 -4.60
CA ALA A 68 2.59 16.22 -3.82
C ALA A 68 2.58 15.11 -2.77
N GLU A 69 2.70 15.52 -1.52
CA GLU A 69 2.51 14.74 -0.31
C GLU A 69 1.67 13.49 -0.59
N HIS A 70 2.29 12.33 -0.42
CA HIS A 70 1.53 11.18 0.00
C HIS A 70 0.86 11.61 1.32
N LYS A 71 -0.41 12.03 1.24
CA LYS A 71 -1.31 12.08 2.39
C LYS A 71 -1.59 10.66 2.83
N ALA A 72 -0.56 10.06 3.40
CA ALA A 72 -0.60 8.98 4.36
C ALA A 72 0.28 9.43 5.53
N LEU A 73 0.02 10.63 6.07
CA LEU A 73 0.21 10.80 7.49
C LEU A 73 -1.12 10.36 8.13
N PRO A 74 -1.18 9.19 8.80
CA PRO A 74 -2.11 9.07 9.88
C PRO A 74 -1.69 10.17 10.86
N THR A 75 -2.50 11.22 10.95
CA THR A 75 -2.39 12.16 12.05
C THR A 75 -2.67 11.36 13.32
N PHE A 76 -1.62 10.78 13.91
CA PHE A 76 -1.62 10.35 15.30
C PHE A 76 -1.67 11.61 16.16
N THR A 77 -2.83 12.27 16.17
CA THR A 77 -3.22 13.08 17.31
C THR A 77 -3.36 12.10 18.46
N HIS A 78 -2.32 12.01 19.29
CA HIS A 78 -2.42 11.57 20.67
C HIS A 78 -3.41 12.51 21.39
N GLN A 79 -4.71 12.29 21.20
CA GLN A 79 -5.70 12.80 22.13
C GLN A 79 -5.65 11.88 23.34
N SER A 80 -4.85 12.29 24.31
CA SER A 80 -4.94 11.80 25.68
C SER A 80 -6.37 12.03 26.17
N PHE A 81 -7.19 10.98 26.15
CA PHE A 81 -8.41 10.94 26.96
C PHE A 81 -7.99 11.03 28.42
N ARG A 82 -8.25 12.17 29.06
CA ARG A 82 -8.38 12.25 30.51
C ARG A 82 -9.86 12.02 30.85
N MET A 83 -10.08 11.19 31.87
CA MET A 83 -11.38 10.72 32.37
C MET A 83 -12.38 11.86 32.59
#